data_AF-Q32UP2-F1
#
_entry.id   AF-Q32UP2-F1
#
_cell.length_a   1.000
_cell.length_b   1.000
_cell.length_c   1.000
_cell.angle_alpha   90.00
_cell.angle_beta   90.00
_cell.angle_gamma   90.00
#
_symmetry.space_group_name_H-M   'P 1'
#
loop_
_entity.id
_entity.type
_entity.pdbx_description
1 polymer ?
#
loop_
_entity_poly.entity_id
_entity_poly.type
_entity_poly.pdbx_seq_one_letter_code
_entity_poly.pdbx_strand_id
1 'polypeptide(L)'
;TLIKQKLDGLKNEGLNKEIETAKKCSAAFTKKLADSNADLGVAAGNATDDNAKRAILKTHGHEDKGGKELKELSEAVKSLLKAAQA
;
A
#
# COMPACT_ATOMS: atom_id res chain seq x y z
N THR A 1 9.09 -1.55 -5.57
CA THR A 1 9.07 -0.79 -4.30
C THR A 1 9.45 -1.69 -3.14
N LEU A 2 10.07 -1.13 -2.10
CA LEU A 2 10.76 -1.88 -1.04
C LEU A 2 9.85 -2.81 -0.23
N ILE A 3 8.64 -2.38 0.13
CA ILE A 3 7.68 -3.21 0.90
C ILE A 3 7.38 -4.51 0.16
N LYS A 4 7.05 -4.43 -1.14
CA LYS A 4 6.80 -5.61 -1.97
C LYS A 4 8.01 -6.56 -1.98
N GLN A 5 9.22 -6.03 -2.15
CA GLN A 5 10.45 -6.85 -2.13
C GLN A 5 10.66 -7.56 -0.79
N LYS A 6 10.36 -6.89 0.34
CA LYS A 6 10.46 -7.50 1.67
C LYS A 6 9.42 -8.61 1.85
N LEU A 7 8.17 -8.39 1.40
CA LEU A 7 7.13 -9.41 1.44
C LEU A 7 7.43 -10.61 0.51
N ASP A 8 7.99 -10.37 -0.68
CA ASP A 8 8.45 -11.40 -1.61
C ASP A 8 9.58 -12.27 -1.02
N GLY A 9 10.40 -11.68 -0.15
CA GLY A 9 11.46 -12.38 0.57
C GLY A 9 11.02 -13.15 1.82
N LEU A 10 9.78 -12.95 2.31
CA LEU A 10 9.27 -13.70 3.47
C LEU A 10 8.84 -15.11 3.05
N LYS A 11 9.43 -16.12 3.70
CA LYS A 11 9.08 -17.55 3.53
C LYS A 11 8.66 -18.13 4.87
N ASN A 12 7.37 -18.44 5.00
CA ASN A 12 6.84 -19.14 6.17
C ASN A 12 5.57 -19.90 5.74
N GLU A 13 5.62 -21.23 5.73
CA GLU A 13 4.53 -22.07 5.22
C GLU A 13 3.22 -21.89 5.99
N GLY A 14 3.29 -21.63 7.30
CA GLY A 14 2.14 -21.40 8.16
C GLY A 14 1.49 -20.03 7.98
N LEU A 15 2.17 -19.08 7.33
CA LEU A 15 1.70 -17.70 7.12
C LEU A 15 1.54 -17.35 5.63
N ASN A 16 1.61 -18.34 4.74
CA ASN A 16 1.59 -18.12 3.29
C ASN A 16 0.36 -17.31 2.84
N LYS A 17 -0.81 -17.56 3.43
CA LYS A 17 -2.05 -16.85 3.08
C LYS A 17 -1.98 -15.36 3.41
N GLU A 18 -1.50 -15.02 4.61
CA GLU A 18 -1.35 -13.66 5.10
C GLU A 18 -0.26 -12.92 4.33
N ILE A 19 0.86 -13.60 4.04
CA ILE A 19 1.95 -13.08 3.21
C ILE A 19 1.42 -12.75 1.80
N GLU A 20 0.72 -13.67 1.14
CA GLU A 20 0.16 -13.46 -0.21
C GLU A 20 -0.87 -12.33 -0.23
N THR A 21 -1.67 -12.20 0.82
CA THR A 21 -2.62 -11.09 0.96
C THR A 21 -1.88 -9.75 1.05
N ALA A 22 -0.88 -9.64 1.93
CA ALA A 22 -0.06 -8.43 2.05
C ALA A 22 0.66 -8.08 0.73
N LYS A 23 1.15 -9.08 -0.01
CA LYS A 23 1.78 -8.88 -1.33
C LYS A 23 0.80 -8.29 -2.34
N LYS A 24 -0.42 -8.84 -2.42
CA LYS A 24 -1.47 -8.33 -3.32
C LYS A 24 -1.83 -6.88 -3.00
N CYS A 25 -2.02 -6.54 -1.73
CA CYS A 25 -2.26 -5.16 -1.31
C CYS A 25 -1.06 -4.23 -1.64
N SER A 26 0.18 -4.71 -1.46
CA SER A 26 1.38 -3.91 -1.78
C SER A 26 1.51 -3.64 -3.29
N ALA A 27 1.19 -4.63 -4.11
CA ALA A 27 1.14 -4.48 -5.56
C ALA A 27 0.01 -3.53 -6.00
N ALA A 28 -1.20 -3.67 -5.41
CA ALA A 28 -2.33 -2.80 -5.68
C ALA A 28 -2.04 -1.33 -5.34
N PHE A 29 -1.45 -1.08 -4.17
CA PHE A 29 -1.06 0.28 -3.76
C PHE A 29 -0.05 0.88 -4.74
N THR A 30 1.03 0.16 -5.05
CA THR A 30 2.06 0.66 -6.00
C THR A 30 1.47 0.91 -7.39
N LYS A 31 0.58 0.02 -7.86
CA LYS A 31 -0.13 0.20 -9.12
C LYS A 31 -1.02 1.44 -9.10
N LYS A 32 -1.77 1.67 -8.03
CA LYS A 32 -2.67 2.82 -7.93
C LYS A 32 -1.94 4.16 -7.94
N LEU A 33 -0.77 4.23 -7.28
CA LEU A 33 0.10 5.41 -7.37
C LEU A 33 0.57 5.66 -8.81
N ALA A 34 0.98 4.62 -9.53
CA ALA A 34 1.39 4.72 -10.93
C ALA A 34 0.23 5.11 -11.85
N ASP A 35 -0.94 4.51 -11.67
CA ASP A 35 -2.15 4.85 -12.44
C ASP A 35 -2.61 6.30 -12.16
N SER A 36 -2.25 6.87 -11.00
CA SER A 36 -2.56 8.25 -10.60
C SER A 36 -1.43 9.25 -10.93
N ASN A 37 -0.46 8.87 -11.77
CA ASN A 37 0.73 9.68 -12.06
C ASN A 37 0.41 11.06 -12.66
N ALA A 38 -0.70 11.22 -13.39
CA ALA A 38 -1.13 12.53 -13.89
C ALA A 38 -1.37 13.56 -12.78
N ASP A 39 -1.81 13.10 -11.60
CA ASP A 39 -2.11 13.93 -10.44
C ASP A 39 -0.97 13.96 -9.40
N LEU A 40 -0.17 12.89 -9.33
CA LEU A 40 0.87 12.70 -8.31
C LEU A 40 2.29 12.96 -8.81
N GLY A 41 2.54 12.75 -10.10
CA GLY A 41 3.84 12.93 -10.77
C GLY A 41 3.93 14.25 -11.53
N VAL A 42 3.23 15.28 -11.06
CA VAL A 42 3.21 16.60 -11.70
C VAL A 42 4.62 17.21 -11.68
N ALA A 43 4.99 17.86 -12.78
CA ALA A 43 6.30 18.48 -12.95
C ALA A 43 6.66 19.43 -11.81
N ALA A 44 7.96 19.57 -11.55
CA ALA A 44 8.52 20.37 -10.46
C ALA A 44 8.00 20.02 -9.04
N GLY A 45 7.38 18.85 -8.87
CA GLY A 45 6.82 18.44 -7.57
C GLY A 45 5.51 19.14 -7.22
N ASN A 46 4.80 19.70 -8.20
CA ASN A 46 3.58 20.49 -8.01
C ASN A 46 2.33 19.65 -7.67
N ALA A 47 2.48 18.43 -7.16
CA ALA A 47 1.34 17.69 -6.63
C ALA A 47 0.74 18.48 -5.46
N THR A 48 -0.58 18.67 -5.46
CA THR A 48 -1.24 19.42 -4.38
C THR A 48 -1.25 18.62 -3.08
N ASP A 49 -1.34 19.32 -1.95
CA ASP A 49 -1.52 18.68 -0.64
C ASP A 49 -2.71 17.73 -0.60
N ASP A 50 -3.83 18.10 -1.24
CA ASP A 50 -5.03 17.27 -1.32
C ASP A 50 -4.76 15.98 -2.11
N ASN A 51 -4.11 16.08 -3.28
CA ASN A 51 -3.74 14.91 -4.08
C ASN A 51 -2.75 14.00 -3.33
N ALA A 52 -1.77 14.56 -2.64
CA ALA A 52 -0.84 13.81 -1.81
C ALA A 52 -1.57 13.09 -0.68
N LYS A 53 -2.46 13.78 0.06
CA LYS A 53 -3.24 13.17 1.14
C LYS A 53 -4.15 12.06 0.64
N ARG A 54 -4.82 12.24 -0.50
CA ARG A 54 -5.64 11.20 -1.16
C ARG A 54 -4.86 9.93 -1.52
N ALA A 55 -3.53 10.02 -1.65
CA ALA A 55 -2.65 8.91 -1.96
C ALA A 55 -2.03 8.24 -0.72
N ILE A 56 -1.61 9.01 0.30
CA ILE A 56 -0.78 8.47 1.40
C ILE A 56 -1.30 8.75 2.82
N LEU A 57 -2.41 9.49 2.99
CA LEU A 57 -3.02 9.72 4.29
C LEU A 57 -4.28 8.85 4.46
N LYS A 58 -4.15 7.73 5.19
CA LYS A 58 -5.23 6.74 5.45
C LYS A 58 -6.48 7.27 6.17
N THR A 59 -6.44 8.51 6.65
CA THR A 59 -7.54 9.15 7.40
C THR A 59 -8.16 10.31 6.61
N HIS A 60 -7.75 10.50 5.35
CA HIS A 60 -8.31 11.53 4.50
C HIS A 60 -9.75 11.18 4.08
N GLY A 61 -10.61 12.18 3.88
CA GLY A 61 -12.01 11.96 3.47
C GLY A 61 -12.18 11.44 2.03
N HIS A 62 -11.12 11.54 1.22
CA HIS A 62 -11.03 11.01 -0.13
C HIS A 62 -9.76 10.17 -0.25
N GLU A 63 -9.87 8.96 -0.80
CA GLU A 63 -8.82 7.94 -0.76
C GLU A 63 -8.54 7.31 -2.17
N ASP A 64 -9.05 7.94 -3.23
CA ASP A 64 -9.14 7.43 -4.60
C ASP A 64 -7.83 7.48 -5.41
N LYS A 65 -6.70 7.85 -4.78
CA LYS A 65 -5.36 7.96 -5.40
C LYS A 65 -4.32 7.04 -4.76
N GLY A 66 -4.75 6.10 -3.91
CA GLY A 66 -3.87 5.17 -3.21
C GLY A 66 -4.15 5.07 -1.70
N GLY A 67 -4.88 6.03 -1.12
CA GLY A 67 -5.20 6.02 0.31
C GLY A 67 -5.96 4.77 0.72
N LYS A 68 -6.86 4.29 -0.15
CA LYS A 68 -7.67 3.09 0.09
C LYS A 68 -6.78 1.84 0.09
N GLU A 69 -5.95 1.68 -0.93
CA GLU A 69 -5.03 0.54 -1.06
C GLU A 69 -3.96 0.56 0.04
N LEU A 70 -3.52 1.75 0.50
CA LEU A 70 -2.61 1.88 1.63
C LEU A 70 -3.25 1.41 2.94
N LYS A 71 -4.53 1.72 3.14
CA LYS A 71 -5.30 1.26 4.30
C LYS A 71 -5.45 -0.27 4.29
N GLU A 72 -5.81 -0.84 3.15
CA GLU A 72 -5.88 -2.29 2.96
C GLU A 72 -4.52 -2.97 3.21
N LEU A 73 -3.43 -2.42 2.66
CA LEU A 73 -2.06 -2.90 2.91
C LEU A 73 -1.72 -2.85 4.40
N SER A 74 -2.08 -1.76 5.09
CA SER A 74 -1.83 -1.60 6.52
C SER A 74 -2.56 -2.67 7.35
N GLU A 75 -3.81 -2.97 7.04
CA GLU A 75 -4.58 -4.00 7.77
C GLU A 75 -4.11 -5.42 7.42
N ALA A 76 -3.70 -5.69 6.18
CA ALA A 76 -3.10 -6.96 5.77
C ALA A 76 -1.78 -7.22 6.52
N VAL A 77 -0.88 -6.24 6.58
CA VAL A 77 0.38 -6.34 7.33
C VAL A 77 0.14 -6.50 8.83
N LYS A 78 -0.86 -5.80 9.38
CA LYS A 78 -1.27 -5.96 10.80
C LYS A 78 -1.79 -7.36 11.09
N SER A 79 -2.56 -7.95 10.19
CA SER A 79 -3.07 -9.33 10.31
C SER A 79 -1.94 -10.35 10.23
N LEU A 80 -1.01 -10.16 9.30
CA LEU A 80 0.22 -10.96 9.22
C LEU A 80 1.05 -10.88 10.50
N LEU A 81 1.24 -9.68 11.06
CA LEU A 81 1.97 -9.50 12.32
C LEU A 81 1.30 -10.26 13.47
N LYS A 82 -0.03 -10.17 13.59
CA LYS A 82 -0.77 -10.91 14.62
C LYS A 82 -0.62 -12.42 14.47
N ALA A 83 -0.72 -12.94 13.25
CA ALA A 83 -0.56 -14.36 12.98
C ALA A 83 0.86 -14.86 13.28
N ALA A 84 1.88 -14.03 13.03
CA ALA A 84 3.27 -14.35 13.36
C ALA A 84 3.59 -14.31 14.86
N GLN A 85 2.76 -13.62 15.66
CA GLN A 85 2.92 -13.51 17.12
C GLN A 85 2.17 -14.60 17.90
N ALA A 86 1.29 -15.36 17.23
CA ALA A 86 0.55 -16.47 17.82
C ALA A 86 1.40 -17.73 17.91
#